data_AF-A0A178UB53-F1
#
_entry.id   AF-A0A178UB53-F1
#
_cell.length_a   1.000
_cell.length_b   1.000
_cell.length_c   1.000
_cell.angle_alpha   90.00
_cell.angle_beta   90.00
_cell.angle_gamma   90.00
#
_symmetry.space_group_name_H-M   'P 1'
#
loop_
_entity.id
_entity.type
_entity.pdbx_description
1 polymer ?
#
loop_
_entity_poly.entity_id
_entity_poly.type
_entity_poly.pdbx_seq_one_letter_code
_entity_poly.pdbx_strand_id
1 'polypeptide(L)' 'MGKSYYDTFLKRYQDRAKEKGWRYPLMVALSYSPQILEDGSIPVTPNDVLIDALVTPSGVVPITPRATESM' A
#
# COMPACT_ATOMS: atom_id res chain seq x y z
N MET A 1 -3.16 -6.37 18.93
CA MET A 1 -3.07 -4.91 19.08
C MET A 1 -2.11 -4.39 18.01
N GLY A 2 -2.56 -3.84 16.88
CA GLY A 2 -1.62 -3.42 15.82
C GLY A 2 -2.21 -3.04 14.47
N LYS A 3 -3.43 -3.47 14.13
CA LYS A 3 -4.02 -3.21 12.80
C LYS A 3 -4.30 -1.73 12.50
N SER A 4 -4.77 -0.93 13.47
CA SER A 4 -5.30 0.39 13.13
C SER A 4 -4.27 1.51 12.96
N TYR A 5 -2.99 1.33 13.33
CA TYR A 5 -2.03 2.44 13.32
C TYR A 5 -1.66 2.85 11.89
N TYR A 6 -1.35 1.87 11.04
CA TYR A 6 -1.03 2.14 9.63
C TYR A 6 -2.25 2.59 8.85
N ASP A 7 -3.40 1.92 9.04
CA ASP A 7 -4.65 2.32 8.36
C ASP A 7 -5.07 3.75 8.72
N THR A 8 -4.99 4.11 10.01
CA THR A 8 -5.37 5.46 10.47
C THR A 8 -4.40 6.52 9.96
N PHE A 9 -3.09 6.22 9.94
CA PHE A 9 -2.08 7.14 9.43
C PHE A 9 -2.22 7.35 7.92
N LEU A 10 -2.34 6.26 7.16
CA LEU A 10 -2.50 6.31 5.71
C LEU A 10 -3.78 7.06 5.35
N LYS A 11 -4.92 6.75 5.97
CA LYS A 11 -6.18 7.45 5.73
C LYS A 11 -6.08 8.95 5.99
N ARG A 12 -5.52 9.37 7.14
CA ARG A 12 -5.30 10.79 7.46
C ARG A 12 -4.36 11.48 6.47
N TYR A 13 -3.35 10.76 5.98
CA TYR A 13 -2.43 11.30 4.99
C TYR A 13 -3.10 11.49 3.63
N GLN A 14 -3.93 10.53 3.20
CA GLN A 14 -4.74 10.62 1.98
C GLN A 14 -5.72 11.80 2.03
N ASP A 15 -6.44 11.94 3.15
CA ASP A 15 -7.39 13.04 3.37
C ASP A 15 -6.68 14.40 3.28
N ARG A 16 -5.52 14.54 3.93
CA ARG A 16 -4.73 15.77 3.92
C ARG A 16 -4.10 16.07 2.56
N ALA A 17 -3.65 15.06 1.83
CA ALA A 17 -3.15 15.23 0.47
C ALA A 17 -4.26 15.72 -0.46
N LYS A 18 -5.48 15.20 -0.31
CA LYS A 18 -6.66 15.64 -1.04
C LYS A 18 -7.05 17.08 -0.73
N GLU A 19 -7.05 17.47 0.56
CA GLU A 19 -7.31 18.86 0.99
C GLU A 19 -6.28 19.86 0.45
N LYS A 20 -5.02 19.47 0.38
CA LYS A 20 -3.91 20.32 -0.07
C LYS A 20 -3.69 20.30 -1.59
N GLY A 21 -4.42 19.46 -2.33
CA GLY A 21 -4.21 19.22 -3.76
C GLY A 21 -2.85 18.61 -4.09
N TRP A 22 -2.24 17.90 -3.13
CA TRP A 22 -0.94 17.26 -3.33
C TRP A 22 -1.08 16.00 -4.17
N ARG A 23 -0.06 15.72 -5.01
CA ARG A 23 0.04 14.45 -5.72
C ARG A 23 0.06 13.35 -4.65
N TYR A 24 -0.88 12.42 -4.76
CA TYR A 24 -1.01 11.32 -3.83
C TYR A 24 0.31 10.53 -3.81
N PRO A 25 0.90 10.25 -2.62
CA PRO A 25 2.20 9.60 -2.52
C PRO A 25 2.14 8.18 -3.08
N LEU A 26 3.26 7.67 -3.56
CA LEU A 26 3.35 6.26 -3.93
C LEU A 26 3.42 5.41 -2.65
N MET A 27 2.44 4.54 -2.42
CA MET A 27 2.45 3.63 -1.28
C MET A 27 3.21 2.36 -1.64
N VAL A 28 4.36 2.15 -1.00
CA VAL A 28 5.24 1.01 -1.30
C VAL A 28 5.42 0.18 -0.04
N ALA A 29 5.15 -1.12 -0.12
CA ALA A 29 5.52 -2.05 0.93
C ALA A 29 6.84 -2.75 0.60
N LEU A 30 7.66 -2.96 1.63
CA LEU A 30 8.84 -3.81 1.55
C LEU A 30 8.52 -5.13 2.21
N SER A 31 8.72 -6.24 1.50
CA SER A 31 8.54 -7.57 2.08
C SER A 31 9.54 -8.58 1.53
N TYR A 32 9.77 -9.63 2.32
CA TYR A 32 10.48 -10.80 1.83
C TYR A 32 9.51 -11.78 1.17
N SER A 33 10.00 -12.58 0.22
CA SER A 33 9.19 -13.57 -0.49
C SER A 33 8.36 -14.50 0.41
N PRO A 34 8.86 -14.99 1.57
CA PRO A 34 8.06 -15.83 2.47
C PRO A 34 6.88 -15.10 3.14
N GLN A 35 6.85 -13.76 3.10
CA GLN A 35 5.77 -12.93 3.65
C GLN A 35 4.68 -12.63 2.62
N ILE A 36 4.85 -13.09 1.38
CA ILE A 36 3.87 -12.94 0.30
C ILE A 36 3.02 -14.21 0.30
N LEU A 37 1.74 -14.04 0.59
CA LEU A 37 0.77 -15.13 0.57
C LEU A 37 -0.05 -15.08 -0.73
N GLU A 38 -0.58 -16.22 -1.14
CA GLU A 38 -1.45 -16.31 -2.31
C GLU A 38 -2.76 -15.54 -2.08
N ASP A 39 -3.37 -15.07 -3.18
CA ASP A 39 -4.66 -14.39 -3.15
C ASP A 39 -5.71 -15.23 -2.40
N GLY A 40 -6.52 -14.58 -1.57
CA GLY A 40 -7.51 -15.25 -0.71
C GLY A 40 -6.96 -15.88 0.58
N SER A 41 -5.64 -15.90 0.80
CA SER A 41 -5.04 -16.42 2.06
C SER A 41 -5.25 -15.51 3.27
N ILE A 42 -5.53 -14.22 3.03
CA ILE A 42 -5.75 -13.22 4.08
C ILE A 42 -7.17 -12.65 3.93
N PRO A 43 -7.98 -12.64 5.01
CA PRO A 43 -9.27 -11.97 4.98
C PRO A 43 -9.06 -10.45 4.86
N VAL A 44 -9.37 -9.90 3.69
CA VAL A 44 -9.38 -8.47 3.43
C VAL A 44 -10.69 -7.88 3.97
N THR A 45 -10.59 -6.82 4.75
CA THR A 45 -11.71 -6.06 5.26
C THR A 45 -11.84 -4.73 4.50
N PRO A 46 -13.04 -4.11 4.43
CA PRO A 46 -13.24 -2.83 3.75
C PRO A 46 -12.41 -1.65 4.32
N ASN A 47 -11.77 -1.84 5.47
CA ASN A 47 -10.91 -0.82 6.09
C ASN A 47 -9.43 -0.97 5.71
N ASP A 48 -9.05 -2.07 5.06
CA ASP A 48 -7.66 -2.30 4.69
C ASP A 48 -7.26 -1.36 3.55
N VAL A 49 -6.11 -0.73 3.69
CA VAL A 49 -5.55 0.17 2.67
C VAL A 49 -4.67 -0.64 1.72
N LEU A 50 -5.01 -0.63 0.44
CA LEU A 50 -4.18 -1.21 -0.61
C LEU A 50 -2.95 -0.33 -0.89
N ILE A 51 -1.83 -0.99 -1.15
CA ILE A 51 -0.57 -0.36 -1.55
C ILE A 51 -0.45 -0.29 -3.08
N ASP A 52 0.39 0.60 -3.59
CA ASP A 52 0.62 0.79 -5.02
C ASP A 52 1.67 -0.18 -5.58
N ALA A 53 2.72 -0.50 -4.80
CA ALA A 53 3.80 -1.41 -5.20
C ALA A 53 4.33 -2.25 -4.03
N LEU A 54 4.77 -3.46 -4.34
CA LEU A 54 5.47 -4.35 -3.42
C LEU A 54 6.92 -4.53 -3.88
N VAL A 55 7.88 -4.24 -3.01
CA VAL A 55 9.31 -4.41 -3.30
C VAL A 55 9.83 -5.59 -2.51
N THR A 56 10.49 -6.49 -3.23
CA THR A 56 11.14 -7.67 -2.69
C THR A 56 12.61 -7.68 -3.10
N PRO A 57 13.47 -8.49 -2.46
CA PRO A 57 14.85 -8.68 -2.93
C PRO A 57 14.95 -9.15 -4.38
N SER A 58 13.91 -9.83 -4.88
CA SER A 58 13.85 -10.35 -6.25
C SER A 58 13.35 -9.33 -7.28
N GLY A 59 12.85 -8.17 -6.84
CA GLY A 59 12.35 -7.12 -7.72
C GLY A 59 11.10 -6.42 -7.19
N VAL A 60 10.54 -5.55 -8.04
CA VAL A 60 9.35 -4.74 -7.75
C VAL A 60 8.14 -5.34 -8.45
N VAL A 61 7.06 -5.53 -7.69
CA VAL A 61 5.75 -5.98 -8.18
C VAL A 61 4.79 -4.80 -8.12
N PRO A 62 4.37 -4.22 -9.26
CA PRO A 62 3.36 -3.18 -9.29
C PRO A 62 1.98 -3.78 -8.98
N ILE A 63 1.23 -3.16 -8.07
CA ILE A 63 -0.13 -3.58 -7.70
C ILE A 63 -1.17 -2.65 -8.34
N THR A 64 -0.89 -1.35 -8.39
CA THR A 64 -1.74 -0.36 -9.07
C THR A 64 -1.02 0.26 -10.26
N PRO A 65 -1.74 0.77 -11.28
CA PRO A 65 -1.14 1.49 -12.41
C PRO A 65 -0.29 2.70 -11.98
N ARG A 66 -0.56 3.26 -10.79
CA ARG A 66 0.19 4.41 -10.24
C ARG A 66 1.65 4.08 -9.97
N ALA A 67 1.97 2.81 -9.69
CA ALA A 67 3.35 2.34 -9.54
C ALA A 67 4.15 2.47 -10.84
N THR A 68 3.53 2.14 -11.98
CA THR A 68 4.17 2.24 -13.29
C THR A 68 4.22 3.68 -13.83
N GLU A 69 3.27 4.54 -13.48
CA GLU A 69 3.22 5.95 -13.91
C GLU A 69 4.20 6.87 -13.15
N SER A 70 4.78 6.37 -12.06
CA SER A 70 5.68 7.15 -11.19
C SER A 70 7.14 6.65 -11.24
N MET A 71 7.43 5.61 -12.04
CA MET A 71 8.77 5.11 -12.35
C MET A 71 9.41 5.86 -13.52
#